data_AF-A0A059J313-F1
#
_entry.id   AF-A0A059J313-F1
#
_cell.length_a   1.000
_cell.length_b   1.000
_cell.length_c   1.000
_cell.angle_alpha   90.00
_cell.angle_beta   90.00
_cell.angle_gamma   90.00
#
_symmetry.space_group_name_H-M   'P 1'
#
loop_
_entity.id
_entity.type
_entity.pdbx_description
1 polymer ?
#
loop_
_entity_poly.entity_id
_entity_poly.type
_entity_poly.pdbx_seq_one_letter_code
_entity_poly.pdbx_strand_id
1 'polypeptide(L)'
;MSAAAPLRRLTCAPRSLALRARPALPLPLRSLRLPASASPRRTSAPFSTMAALSSNAPAAPAAGRSYDPEINDMASYIHKHEIKSDLAFDTARWVFLDTLGCGLEGLKFTECTKLLGPIVPGTTVPNGTRVPGTPYQLDPVNGAFNIGAMIRWLDYNDCWLAAEWGHPSDNLGGILAVADWISRTNRAGGSLANGKVLKIRDVLEAMIKAHEIQGVLALENSYNKVGLDHVVLVKVATTAVVSKLMGLTERQTADAITQAWVDGQSLRTYRHSPNTMSRKSWAAGDACQRAVNLVLKVQKGEPGVPTVLSAPVWGFYDVLFKGNKFAFQREYDSYVMENVLFKVSYPGMFSNSASSFLLNAHF
;
A
#
# COMPACT_ATOMS: atom_id res chain seq x y z
N MET A 1 -25.17 -64.71 -26.72
CA MET A 1 -25.77 -63.72 -27.64
C MET A 1 -24.87 -62.49 -27.58
N SER A 2 -23.91 -62.37 -28.52
CA SER A 2 -24.01 -61.56 -29.75
C SER A 2 -23.80 -60.07 -29.43
N ALA A 3 -22.88 -59.29 -30.01
CA ALA A 3 -21.83 -59.49 -30.99
C ALA A 3 -20.84 -58.30 -30.85
N ALA A 4 -19.60 -58.49 -31.27
CA ALA A 4 -18.57 -57.45 -31.41
C ALA A 4 -18.65 -56.78 -32.80
N ALA A 5 -18.36 -55.48 -32.90
CA ALA A 5 -17.66 -54.85 -34.04
C ALA A 5 -17.32 -53.35 -33.77
N PRO A 6 -16.29 -52.78 -34.42
CA PRO A 6 -15.46 -51.71 -33.86
C PRO A 6 -15.65 -50.34 -34.55
N LEU A 7 -15.35 -49.25 -33.84
CA LEU A 7 -15.26 -47.90 -34.41
C LEU A 7 -13.84 -47.57 -34.88
N ARG A 8 -13.76 -47.28 -36.19
CA ARG A 8 -12.57 -46.97 -36.97
C ARG A 8 -11.85 -45.70 -36.50
N ARG A 9 -10.51 -45.77 -36.44
CA ARG A 9 -9.61 -44.61 -36.49
C ARG A 9 -9.71 -43.95 -37.86
N LEU A 10 -9.96 -42.65 -37.89
CA LEU A 10 -9.77 -41.79 -39.06
C LEU A 10 -8.55 -40.91 -38.81
N THR A 11 -7.48 -41.20 -39.54
CA THR A 11 -6.31 -40.35 -39.69
C THR A 11 -6.66 -39.19 -40.62
N CYS A 12 -6.55 -37.95 -40.13
CA CYS A 12 -6.65 -36.75 -40.97
C CYS A 12 -5.35 -35.96 -40.84
N ALA A 13 -4.57 -35.94 -41.92
CA ALA A 13 -3.42 -35.07 -42.10
C ALA A 13 -3.81 -34.01 -43.15
N PRO A 14 -3.64 -32.70 -42.87
CA PRO A 14 -3.64 -31.70 -43.91
C PRO A 14 -2.21 -31.18 -44.18
N ARG A 15 -1.81 -31.44 -45.41
CA ARG A 15 -0.80 -30.80 -46.27
C ARG A 15 -0.30 -29.42 -45.83
N SER A 16 1.02 -29.32 -45.66
CA SER A 16 1.80 -28.09 -45.67
C SER A 16 1.79 -27.43 -47.05
N LEU A 17 1.20 -26.24 -47.17
CA LEU A 17 1.34 -25.35 -48.32
C LEU A 17 2.51 -24.39 -48.07
N ALA A 18 3.64 -24.62 -48.74
CA ALA A 18 4.77 -23.71 -48.77
C ALA A 18 4.45 -22.52 -49.69
N LEU A 19 4.25 -21.33 -49.13
CA LEU A 19 4.22 -20.09 -49.90
C LEU A 19 5.66 -19.71 -50.29
N ARG A 20 6.01 -19.84 -51.57
CA ARG A 20 7.20 -19.23 -52.16
C ARG A 20 6.99 -17.71 -52.26
N ALA A 21 7.71 -16.94 -51.46
CA ALA A 21 7.85 -15.50 -51.65
C ALA A 21 8.72 -15.21 -52.90
N ARG A 22 8.19 -14.42 -53.83
CA ARG A 22 8.97 -13.83 -54.95
C ARG A 22 9.57 -12.50 -54.49
N PRO A 23 10.82 -12.16 -54.88
CA PRO A 23 11.39 -10.86 -54.55
C PRO A 23 10.80 -9.78 -55.46
N ALA A 24 10.37 -8.66 -54.85
CA ALA A 24 9.96 -7.46 -55.57
C ALA A 24 11.20 -6.62 -55.93
N LEU A 25 11.33 -6.26 -57.21
CA LEU A 25 12.33 -5.31 -57.71
C LEU A 25 12.01 -3.88 -57.25
N PRO A 26 13.00 -3.03 -56.95
CA PRO A 26 12.76 -1.64 -56.55
C PRO A 26 12.50 -0.74 -57.77
N LEU A 27 11.44 0.06 -57.70
CA LEU A 27 11.16 1.16 -58.62
C LEU A 27 11.96 2.42 -58.22
N PRO A 28 12.40 3.27 -59.17
CA PRO A 28 13.24 4.42 -58.85
C PRO A 28 12.40 5.58 -58.30
N LEU A 29 12.81 6.11 -57.14
CA LEU A 29 12.28 7.35 -56.57
C LEU A 29 12.84 8.55 -57.34
N ARG A 30 11.99 9.19 -58.14
CA ARG A 30 12.27 10.43 -58.84
C ARG A 30 12.24 11.59 -57.84
N SER A 31 13.39 12.23 -57.61
CA SER A 31 13.52 13.38 -56.69
C SER A 31 12.81 14.61 -57.27
N LEU A 32 11.69 15.02 -56.66
CA LEU A 32 11.10 16.34 -56.88
C LEU A 32 11.78 17.33 -55.93
N ARG A 33 12.62 18.22 -56.46
CA ARG A 33 13.11 19.42 -55.76
C ARG A 33 11.99 20.45 -55.71
N LEU A 34 11.55 20.81 -54.51
CA LEU A 34 10.72 22.00 -54.26
C LEU A 34 11.64 23.21 -53.94
N PRO A 35 11.24 24.44 -54.30
CA PRO A 35 12.04 25.63 -54.04
C PRO A 35 12.02 26.00 -52.56
N ALA A 36 13.17 26.44 -52.04
CA ALA A 36 13.31 26.90 -50.67
C ALA A 36 12.65 28.28 -50.51
N SER A 37 11.59 28.39 -49.71
CA SER A 37 11.10 29.67 -49.20
C SER A 37 11.64 29.90 -47.79
N ALA A 38 12.45 30.94 -47.62
CA ALA A 38 12.94 31.36 -46.32
C ALA A 38 11.78 31.83 -45.42
N SER A 39 11.55 31.12 -44.30
CA SER A 39 10.71 31.61 -43.20
C SER A 39 11.56 32.28 -42.13
N PRO A 40 11.14 33.41 -41.54
CA PRO A 40 11.88 34.05 -40.47
C PRO A 40 11.81 33.21 -39.19
N ARG A 41 12.94 33.10 -38.49
CA ARG A 41 13.06 32.50 -37.16
C ARG A 41 12.09 33.17 -36.19
N ARG A 42 10.99 32.49 -35.85
CA ARG A 42 10.20 32.80 -34.65
C ARG A 42 10.88 32.16 -33.45
N THR A 43 11.34 32.99 -32.53
CA THR A 43 11.73 32.57 -31.19
C THR A 43 10.50 31.98 -30.50
N SER A 44 10.57 30.71 -30.08
CA SER A 44 9.54 30.07 -29.28
C SER A 44 9.59 30.64 -27.87
N ALA A 45 8.81 31.69 -27.60
CA ALA A 45 8.46 32.05 -26.23
C ALA A 45 7.51 30.97 -25.68
N PRO A 46 7.69 30.48 -24.44
CA PRO A 46 6.74 29.57 -23.84
C PRO A 46 5.40 30.27 -23.67
N PHE A 47 4.34 29.66 -24.17
CA PHE A 47 2.97 30.13 -24.01
C PHE A 47 2.56 29.91 -22.55
N SER A 48 2.63 30.95 -21.73
CA SER A 48 2.15 30.94 -20.34
C SER A 48 0.76 31.56 -20.29
N THR A 49 -0.26 30.76 -19.93
CA THR A 49 -1.65 31.22 -19.76
C THR A 49 -1.97 31.65 -18.32
N MET A 50 -0.98 31.74 -17.44
CA MET A 50 -1.20 32.26 -16.10
C MET A 50 -1.17 33.79 -16.16
N ALA A 51 -2.32 34.41 -15.94
CA ALA A 51 -2.34 35.78 -15.42
C ALA A 51 -1.44 35.82 -14.18
N ALA A 52 -0.57 36.82 -14.09
CA ALA A 52 0.28 37.00 -12.92
C ALA A 52 -0.62 37.24 -11.69
N LEU A 53 -1.00 36.17 -11.02
CA LEU A 53 -1.54 36.23 -9.67
C LEU A 53 -0.38 36.74 -8.82
N SER A 54 -0.57 37.91 -8.20
CA SER A 54 0.28 38.39 -7.13
C SER A 54 0.27 37.33 -6.01
N SER A 55 1.19 36.38 -6.09
CA SER A 55 1.38 35.40 -5.04
C SER A 55 2.04 36.13 -3.88
N ASN A 56 1.30 36.37 -2.79
CA ASN A 56 1.88 36.69 -1.49
C ASN A 56 2.62 35.48 -0.87
N ALA A 57 2.97 34.47 -1.68
CA ALA A 57 3.81 33.37 -1.25
C ALA A 57 5.22 33.92 -1.00
N PRO A 58 5.75 33.85 0.24
CA PRO A 58 7.13 34.22 0.48
C PRO A 58 8.05 33.41 -0.43
N ALA A 59 9.06 34.07 -0.99
CA ALA A 59 10.08 33.41 -1.80
C ALA A 59 10.66 32.21 -1.02
N ALA A 60 10.77 31.06 -1.69
CA ALA A 60 11.32 29.85 -1.10
C ALA A 60 12.71 30.16 -0.50
N PRO A 61 12.96 29.87 0.80
CA PRO A 61 14.30 30.01 1.32
C PRO A 61 15.21 29.00 0.64
N ALA A 62 16.33 29.48 0.09
CA ALA A 62 17.34 28.69 -0.60
C ALA A 62 18.26 27.89 0.34
N ALA A 63 17.74 27.41 1.48
CA ALA A 63 18.39 26.46 2.37
C ALA A 63 17.44 25.27 2.57
N GLY A 64 17.92 24.06 2.32
CA GLY A 64 17.11 22.84 2.44
C GLY A 64 16.50 22.76 3.83
N ARG A 65 15.19 23.01 3.94
CA ARG A 65 14.47 22.93 5.22
C ARG A 65 14.61 21.51 5.77
N SER A 66 14.97 21.40 7.03
CA SER A 66 14.96 20.12 7.74
C SER A 66 13.54 19.57 7.84
N TYR A 67 13.42 18.25 7.84
CA TYR A 67 12.14 17.60 8.09
C TYR A 67 11.75 17.76 9.55
N ASP A 68 10.44 17.76 9.82
CA ASP A 68 9.90 17.62 11.17
C ASP A 68 10.58 16.43 11.89
N PRO A 69 11.01 16.57 13.16
CA PRO A 69 11.75 15.54 13.89
C PRO A 69 11.08 14.17 13.84
N GLU A 70 9.76 14.11 13.99
CA GLU A 70 8.96 12.89 14.00
C GLU A 70 9.09 12.11 12.68
N ILE A 71 9.27 12.83 11.56
CA ILE A 71 9.49 12.23 10.24
C ILE A 71 10.88 11.64 10.14
N ASN A 72 11.90 12.35 10.65
CA ASN A 72 13.27 11.84 10.69
C ASN A 72 13.37 10.61 11.59
N ASP A 73 12.70 10.61 12.74
CA ASP A 73 12.72 9.51 13.70
C ASP A 73 12.12 8.24 13.09
N MET A 74 10.96 8.35 12.41
CA MET A 74 10.36 7.22 11.69
C MET A 74 11.28 6.71 10.56
N ALA A 75 11.83 7.60 9.73
CA ALA A 75 12.70 7.20 8.62
C ALA A 75 13.99 6.53 9.14
N SER A 76 14.60 7.10 10.19
CA SER A 76 15.79 6.57 10.85
C SER A 76 15.51 5.20 11.47
N TYR A 77 14.40 5.03 12.19
CA TYR A 77 13.98 3.74 12.75
C TYR A 77 13.82 2.67 11.66
N ILE A 78 13.18 3.00 10.53
CA ILE A 78 13.02 2.06 9.42
C ILE A 78 14.38 1.57 8.89
N HIS A 79 15.33 2.47 8.68
CA HIS A 79 16.60 2.16 8.00
C HIS A 79 17.71 1.67 8.93
N LYS A 80 17.84 2.25 10.12
CA LYS A 80 19.00 2.07 11.00
C LYS A 80 18.74 1.11 12.16
N HIS A 81 17.50 0.98 12.61
CA HIS A 81 17.19 0.10 13.73
C HIS A 81 17.16 -1.36 13.30
N GLU A 82 17.82 -2.23 14.05
CA GLU A 82 17.82 -3.68 13.85
C GLU A 82 16.89 -4.33 14.89
N ILE A 83 15.93 -5.13 14.42
CA ILE A 83 15.06 -5.87 15.33
C ILE A 83 15.80 -7.12 15.85
N LYS A 84 16.05 -7.15 17.15
CA LYS A 84 16.79 -8.23 17.83
C LYS A 84 15.93 -9.11 18.73
N SER A 85 14.65 -8.76 18.91
CA SER A 85 13.73 -9.51 19.77
C SER A 85 13.21 -10.78 19.09
N ASP A 86 13.57 -11.94 19.63
CA ASP A 86 13.02 -13.23 19.21
C ASP A 86 11.51 -13.32 19.47
N LEU A 87 11.04 -12.74 20.58
CA LEU A 87 9.62 -12.65 20.90
C LEU A 87 8.87 -11.86 19.83
N ALA A 88 9.40 -10.71 19.40
CA ALA A 88 8.77 -9.92 18.35
C ALA A 88 8.65 -10.71 17.04
N PHE A 89 9.68 -11.48 16.64
CA PHE A 89 9.62 -12.31 15.44
C PHE A 89 8.66 -13.50 15.57
N ASP A 90 8.60 -14.16 16.72
CA ASP A 90 7.65 -15.26 16.93
C ASP A 90 6.21 -14.75 16.97
N THR A 91 5.94 -13.65 17.67
CA THR A 91 4.61 -13.01 17.67
C THR A 91 4.25 -12.51 16.28
N ALA A 92 5.16 -11.91 15.52
CA ALA A 92 4.91 -11.51 14.14
C ALA A 92 4.56 -12.69 13.24
N ARG A 93 5.16 -13.86 13.48
CA ARG A 93 4.81 -15.10 12.77
C ARG A 93 3.38 -15.54 13.08
N TRP A 94 2.94 -15.43 14.34
CA TRP A 94 1.54 -15.69 14.72
C TRP A 94 0.58 -14.66 14.10
N VAL A 95 0.88 -13.37 14.18
CA VAL A 95 0.09 -12.30 13.53
C VAL A 95 -0.03 -12.57 12.03
N PHE A 96 1.06 -12.96 11.36
CA PHE A 96 1.05 -13.24 9.93
C PHE A 96 0.07 -14.37 9.56
N LEU A 97 0.07 -15.47 10.31
CA LEU A 97 -0.83 -16.60 10.08
C LEU A 97 -2.29 -16.26 10.42
N ASP A 98 -2.52 -15.62 11.57
CA ASP A 98 -3.84 -15.17 12.02
C ASP A 98 -4.49 -14.22 11.01
N THR A 99 -3.73 -13.22 10.57
CA THR A 99 -4.20 -12.19 9.63
C THR A 99 -4.56 -12.79 8.27
N LEU A 100 -3.76 -13.73 7.76
CA LEU A 100 -4.10 -14.46 6.53
C LEU A 100 -5.34 -15.33 6.72
N GLY A 101 -5.50 -15.99 7.86
CA GLY A 101 -6.69 -16.75 8.21
C GLY A 101 -7.95 -15.89 8.20
N CYS A 102 -7.90 -14.70 8.81
CA CYS A 102 -8.97 -13.71 8.78
C CYS A 102 -9.33 -13.30 7.34
N GLY A 103 -8.32 -13.07 6.49
CA GLY A 103 -8.51 -12.76 5.08
C GLY A 103 -9.23 -13.86 4.31
N LEU A 104 -8.81 -15.11 4.49
CA LEU A 104 -9.43 -16.27 3.86
C LEU A 104 -10.89 -16.47 4.32
N GLU A 105 -11.19 -16.24 5.60
CA GLU A 105 -12.57 -16.27 6.11
C GLU A 105 -13.43 -15.15 5.50
N GLY A 106 -12.86 -13.96 5.33
CA GLY A 106 -13.51 -12.82 4.67
C GLY A 106 -14.00 -13.13 3.24
N LEU A 107 -13.33 -14.04 2.53
CA LEU A 107 -13.72 -14.44 1.17
C LEU A 107 -15.07 -15.18 1.10
N LYS A 108 -15.61 -15.66 2.22
CA LYS A 108 -16.95 -16.26 2.28
C LYS A 108 -18.08 -15.22 2.23
N PHE A 109 -17.75 -13.93 2.35
CA PHE A 109 -18.73 -12.84 2.42
C PHE A 109 -18.77 -12.07 1.10
N THR A 110 -19.91 -12.13 0.40
CA THR A 110 -20.11 -11.42 -0.89
C THR A 110 -19.88 -9.91 -0.77
N GLU A 111 -20.19 -9.34 0.39
CA GLU A 111 -19.96 -7.91 0.66
C GLU A 111 -18.47 -7.54 0.63
N CYS A 112 -17.58 -8.48 0.99
CA CYS A 112 -16.13 -8.36 0.85
C CYS A 112 -15.73 -8.58 -0.60
N THR A 113 -16.09 -9.74 -1.15
CA THR A 113 -15.55 -10.20 -2.44
C THR A 113 -16.00 -9.34 -3.62
N LYS A 114 -17.15 -8.67 -3.54
CA LYS A 114 -17.60 -7.72 -4.57
C LYS A 114 -16.68 -6.50 -4.74
N LEU A 115 -15.83 -6.20 -3.76
CA LEU A 115 -14.85 -5.11 -3.84
C LEU A 115 -13.47 -5.59 -4.33
N LEU A 116 -13.25 -6.91 -4.40
CA LEU A 116 -11.97 -7.48 -4.80
C LEU A 116 -11.85 -7.63 -6.32
N GLY A 117 -10.64 -7.91 -6.78
CA GLY A 117 -10.30 -8.11 -8.19
C GLY A 117 -9.73 -6.87 -8.87
N PRO A 118 -9.46 -6.97 -10.19
CA PRO A 118 -8.98 -5.84 -10.98
C PRO A 118 -10.09 -4.81 -11.17
N ILE A 119 -9.72 -3.53 -11.23
CA ILE A 119 -10.66 -2.43 -11.54
C ILE A 119 -11.37 -2.67 -12.87
N VAL A 120 -10.63 -3.14 -13.89
CA VAL A 120 -11.19 -3.55 -15.17
C VAL A 120 -11.09 -5.08 -15.28
N PRO A 121 -12.21 -5.81 -15.33
CA PRO A 121 -12.20 -7.26 -15.54
C PRO A 121 -11.38 -7.65 -16.78
N GLY A 122 -10.51 -8.65 -16.64
CA GLY A 122 -9.63 -9.12 -17.72
C GLY A 122 -8.26 -8.42 -17.78
N THR A 123 -7.97 -7.42 -16.93
CA THR A 123 -6.62 -6.86 -16.81
C THR A 123 -5.59 -7.94 -16.51
N THR A 124 -4.51 -7.95 -17.29
CA THR A 124 -3.34 -8.81 -17.08
C THR A 124 -2.17 -7.98 -16.61
N VAL A 125 -1.58 -8.34 -15.47
CA VAL A 125 -0.41 -7.65 -14.90
C VAL A 125 0.76 -8.63 -14.83
N PRO A 126 1.76 -8.52 -15.71
CA PRO A 126 2.96 -9.37 -15.66
C PRO A 126 3.63 -9.30 -14.29
N ASN A 127 3.92 -10.46 -13.69
CA ASN A 127 4.56 -10.58 -12.37
C ASN A 127 3.81 -9.87 -11.22
N GLY A 128 2.54 -9.52 -11.42
CA GLY A 128 1.74 -8.81 -10.44
C GLY A 128 1.57 -9.55 -9.12
N THR A 129 1.17 -8.80 -8.09
CA THR A 129 0.80 -9.31 -6.77
C THR A 129 -0.33 -10.31 -6.88
N ARG A 130 -0.18 -11.49 -6.27
CA ARG A 130 -1.28 -12.43 -6.08
C ARG A 130 -2.02 -12.16 -4.78
N VAL A 131 -3.34 -12.19 -4.87
CA VAL A 131 -4.22 -12.02 -3.72
C VAL A 131 -4.56 -13.41 -3.13
N PRO A 132 -4.19 -13.71 -1.87
CA PRO A 132 -4.40 -15.03 -1.27
C PRO A 132 -5.84 -15.52 -1.37
N GLY A 133 -6.02 -16.82 -1.67
CA GLY A 133 -7.35 -17.44 -1.78
C GLY A 133 -8.17 -17.05 -3.03
N THR A 134 -7.60 -16.29 -3.97
CA THR A 134 -8.29 -15.83 -5.18
C THR A 134 -7.49 -16.13 -6.45
N PRO A 135 -8.10 -16.07 -7.65
CA PRO A 135 -7.37 -16.16 -8.91
C PRO A 135 -6.69 -14.83 -9.32
N TYR A 136 -6.79 -13.77 -8.51
CA TYR A 136 -6.38 -12.43 -8.94
C TYR A 136 -4.87 -12.25 -8.92
N GLN A 137 -4.36 -11.67 -10.01
CA GLN A 137 -3.00 -11.16 -10.14
C GLN A 137 -3.08 -9.69 -10.57
N LEU A 138 -2.70 -8.79 -9.66
CA LEU A 138 -2.96 -7.36 -9.73
C LEU A 138 -1.65 -6.55 -9.71
N ASP A 139 -1.71 -5.26 -10.03
CA ASP A 139 -0.63 -4.34 -9.70
C ASP A 139 -0.49 -4.22 -8.16
N PRO A 140 0.68 -3.81 -7.63
CA PRO A 140 0.91 -3.79 -6.19
C PRO A 140 0.02 -2.80 -5.44
N VAL A 141 -0.51 -1.76 -6.10
CA VAL A 141 -1.42 -0.78 -5.48
C VAL A 141 -2.77 -1.43 -5.25
N ASN A 142 -3.38 -2.02 -6.28
CA ASN A 142 -4.67 -2.69 -6.13
C ASN A 142 -4.56 -4.01 -5.35
N GLY A 143 -3.43 -4.72 -5.47
CA GLY A 143 -3.11 -5.87 -4.62
C GLY A 143 -3.12 -5.53 -3.13
N ALA A 144 -2.55 -4.37 -2.76
CA ALA A 144 -2.56 -3.90 -1.37
C ALA A 144 -3.96 -3.60 -0.85
N PHE A 145 -4.83 -2.99 -1.67
CA PHE A 145 -6.25 -2.82 -1.34
C PHE A 145 -6.93 -4.17 -1.07
N ASN A 146 -6.77 -5.10 -1.99
CA ASN A 146 -7.44 -6.39 -1.95
C ASN A 146 -7.07 -7.20 -0.70
N ILE A 147 -5.76 -7.28 -0.40
CA ILE A 147 -5.25 -7.98 0.78
C ILE A 147 -5.69 -7.23 2.05
N GLY A 148 -5.51 -5.91 2.11
CA GLY A 148 -5.89 -5.12 3.29
C GLY A 148 -7.40 -5.15 3.59
N ALA A 149 -8.25 -5.15 2.56
CA ALA A 149 -9.70 -5.23 2.73
C ALA A 149 -10.12 -6.60 3.27
N MET A 150 -9.58 -7.70 2.74
CA MET A 150 -9.99 -9.03 3.21
C MET A 150 -9.56 -9.31 4.65
N ILE A 151 -8.31 -8.95 5.02
CA ILE A 151 -7.77 -9.30 6.34
C ILE A 151 -8.49 -8.54 7.46
N ARG A 152 -9.01 -7.34 7.16
CA ARG A 152 -9.73 -6.50 8.10
C ARG A 152 -11.24 -6.74 8.11
N TRP A 153 -11.77 -7.44 7.10
CA TRP A 153 -13.20 -7.38 6.76
C TRP A 153 -14.13 -7.67 7.93
N LEU A 154 -13.81 -8.76 8.65
CA LEU A 154 -14.62 -9.33 9.72
C LEU A 154 -14.32 -8.76 11.10
N ASP A 155 -13.36 -7.83 11.21
CA ASP A 155 -12.92 -7.31 12.51
C ASP A 155 -12.45 -8.45 13.44
N TYR A 156 -11.72 -9.41 12.88
CA TYR A 156 -11.23 -10.59 13.61
C TYR A 156 -9.71 -10.62 13.75
N ASN A 157 -9.01 -9.81 12.95
CA ASN A 157 -7.58 -9.63 13.08
C ASN A 157 -7.21 -8.91 14.38
N ASP A 158 -5.89 -8.81 14.60
CA ASP A 158 -5.22 -8.23 15.76
C ASP A 158 -5.78 -6.87 16.21
N CYS A 159 -5.36 -6.41 17.39
CA CYS A 159 -5.68 -5.07 17.84
C CYS A 159 -4.60 -4.48 18.74
N TRP A 160 -4.54 -3.16 18.71
CA TRP A 160 -3.78 -2.33 19.62
C TRP A 160 -4.71 -1.27 20.23
N LEU A 161 -4.80 -1.26 21.57
CA LEU A 161 -5.67 -0.37 22.33
C LEU A 161 -4.82 0.63 23.13
N ALA A 162 -4.83 1.89 22.69
CA ALA A 162 -4.17 2.99 23.38
C ALA A 162 -5.02 4.28 23.31
N ALA A 163 -4.41 5.47 23.34
CA ALA A 163 -5.14 6.73 23.15
C ALA A 163 -5.88 6.77 21.79
N GLU A 164 -5.31 6.12 20.78
CA GLU A 164 -6.00 5.71 19.57
C GLU A 164 -6.13 4.17 19.50
N TRP A 165 -7.25 3.70 18.97
CA TRP A 165 -7.46 2.28 18.71
C TRP A 165 -7.09 1.95 17.27
N GLY A 166 -6.46 0.81 17.03
CA GLY A 166 -6.14 0.36 15.69
C GLY A 166 -5.91 -1.14 15.55
N HIS A 167 -5.65 -1.57 14.32
CA HIS A 167 -5.33 -2.94 13.96
C HIS A 167 -4.04 -2.93 13.13
N PRO A 168 -2.87 -3.04 13.76
CA PRO A 168 -1.61 -2.88 13.04
C PRO A 168 -1.34 -3.99 12.02
N SER A 169 -2.00 -5.15 12.11
CA SER A 169 -1.93 -6.16 11.06
C SER A 169 -2.49 -5.68 9.71
N ASP A 170 -3.30 -4.62 9.68
CA ASP A 170 -3.85 -4.05 8.44
C ASP A 170 -2.73 -3.67 7.44
N ASN A 171 -1.56 -3.25 7.94
CA ASN A 171 -0.39 -2.91 7.12
C ASN A 171 0.13 -4.10 6.29
N LEU A 172 -0.23 -5.34 6.65
CA LEU A 172 0.12 -6.53 5.87
C LEU A 172 -0.40 -6.44 4.43
N GLY A 173 -1.48 -5.70 4.19
CA GLY A 173 -1.98 -5.42 2.84
C GLY A 173 -0.91 -4.84 1.92
N GLY A 174 -0.29 -3.72 2.32
CA GLY A 174 0.78 -3.09 1.55
C GLY A 174 2.08 -3.90 1.56
N ILE A 175 2.47 -4.44 2.72
CA ILE A 175 3.71 -5.20 2.89
C ILE A 175 3.73 -6.43 1.98
N LEU A 176 2.69 -7.27 2.07
CA LEU A 176 2.65 -8.54 1.34
C LEU A 176 2.49 -8.29 -0.17
N ALA A 177 1.67 -7.30 -0.56
CA ALA A 177 1.47 -6.97 -1.96
C ALA A 177 2.78 -6.59 -2.65
N VAL A 178 3.54 -5.69 -2.04
CA VAL A 178 4.81 -5.20 -2.58
C VAL A 178 5.89 -6.28 -2.50
N ALA A 179 5.96 -7.03 -1.40
CA ALA A 179 6.97 -8.08 -1.26
C ALA A 179 6.81 -9.20 -2.30
N ASP A 180 5.57 -9.61 -2.59
CA ASP A 180 5.26 -10.60 -3.61
C ASP A 180 5.59 -10.05 -5.02
N TRP A 181 5.18 -8.82 -5.34
CA TRP A 181 5.46 -8.19 -6.63
C TRP A 181 6.97 -8.03 -6.91
N ILE A 182 7.75 -7.55 -5.95
CA ILE A 182 9.22 -7.46 -6.05
C ILE A 182 9.80 -8.85 -6.33
N SER A 183 9.43 -9.84 -5.52
CA SER A 183 9.99 -11.19 -5.60
C SER A 183 9.65 -11.88 -6.93
N ARG A 184 8.41 -11.74 -7.41
CA ARG A 184 8.00 -12.27 -8.73
C ARG A 184 8.76 -11.61 -9.86
N THR A 185 8.86 -10.29 -9.83
CA THR A 185 9.55 -9.52 -10.88
C THR A 185 11.02 -9.92 -10.94
N ASN A 186 11.68 -10.03 -9.80
CA ASN A 186 13.11 -10.37 -9.74
C ASN A 186 13.39 -11.83 -10.09
N ARG A 187 12.50 -12.76 -9.72
CA ARG A 187 12.58 -14.17 -10.17
C ARG A 187 12.38 -14.31 -11.68
N ALA A 188 11.65 -13.38 -12.30
CA ALA A 188 11.45 -13.31 -13.75
C ALA A 188 12.55 -12.54 -14.49
N GLY A 189 13.67 -12.20 -13.84
CA GLY A 189 14.80 -11.50 -14.44
C GLY A 189 14.76 -9.97 -14.35
N GLY A 190 13.79 -9.40 -13.62
CA GLY A 190 13.78 -7.98 -13.27
C GLY A 190 14.75 -7.63 -12.15
N SER A 191 14.79 -6.34 -11.77
CA SER A 191 15.74 -5.81 -10.79
C SER A 191 15.15 -4.79 -9.82
N LEU A 192 13.86 -4.90 -9.48
CA LEU A 192 13.21 -4.05 -8.47
C LEU A 192 13.92 -4.18 -7.12
N ALA A 193 13.95 -3.10 -6.33
CA ALA A 193 14.57 -3.08 -5.00
C ALA A 193 15.98 -3.72 -5.00
N ASN A 194 16.83 -3.29 -5.93
CA ASN A 194 18.20 -3.78 -6.11
C ASN A 194 18.29 -5.29 -6.43
N GLY A 195 17.28 -5.85 -7.10
CA GLY A 195 17.23 -7.26 -7.50
C GLY A 195 17.01 -8.24 -6.34
N LYS A 196 16.65 -7.76 -5.14
CA LYS A 196 16.44 -8.62 -3.97
C LYS A 196 15.22 -9.53 -4.17
N VAL A 197 15.38 -10.83 -3.93
CA VAL A 197 14.23 -11.75 -3.76
C VAL A 197 13.92 -11.85 -2.27
N LEU A 198 12.78 -11.30 -1.86
CA LEU A 198 12.43 -11.18 -0.44
C LEU A 198 12.06 -12.55 0.16
N LYS A 199 12.36 -12.70 1.45
CA LYS A 199 12.02 -13.86 2.28
C LYS A 199 10.87 -13.50 3.22
N ILE A 200 10.21 -14.51 3.80
CA ILE A 200 9.20 -14.29 4.84
C ILE A 200 9.78 -13.51 6.03
N ARG A 201 11.05 -13.71 6.39
CA ARG A 201 11.71 -12.91 7.44
C ARG A 201 11.69 -11.40 7.14
N ASP A 202 11.85 -10.99 5.88
CA ASP A 202 11.76 -9.58 5.49
C ASP A 202 10.34 -9.04 5.67
N VAL A 203 9.32 -9.86 5.39
CA VAL A 203 7.90 -9.55 5.62
C VAL A 203 7.63 -9.39 7.12
N LEU A 204 8.11 -10.32 7.96
CA LEU A 204 7.93 -10.26 9.41
C LEU A 204 8.62 -9.05 10.03
N GLU A 205 9.85 -8.71 9.60
CA GLU A 205 10.52 -7.48 10.06
C GLU A 205 9.70 -6.24 9.67
N ALA A 206 9.19 -6.17 8.43
CA ALA A 206 8.34 -5.06 8.00
C ALA A 206 7.03 -4.98 8.81
N MET A 207 6.44 -6.12 9.19
CA MET A 207 5.27 -6.14 10.06
C MET A 207 5.60 -5.56 11.43
N ILE A 208 6.70 -6.00 12.08
CA ILE A 208 7.14 -5.49 13.38
C ILE A 208 7.30 -3.97 13.33
N LYS A 209 8.00 -3.46 12.32
CA LYS A 209 8.23 -2.02 12.17
C LYS A 209 6.97 -1.22 11.89
N ALA A 210 6.03 -1.78 11.13
CA ALA A 210 4.74 -1.14 10.89
C ALA A 210 3.89 -1.10 12.16
N HIS A 211 3.91 -2.19 12.95
CA HIS A 211 3.24 -2.23 14.26
C HIS A 211 3.82 -1.17 15.18
N GLU A 212 5.14 -1.04 15.22
CA GLU A 212 5.80 -0.08 16.10
C GLU A 212 5.45 1.36 15.74
N ILE A 213 5.56 1.77 14.48
CA ILE A 213 5.22 3.14 14.05
C ILE A 213 3.75 3.45 14.37
N GLN A 214 2.82 2.58 13.95
CA GLN A 214 1.40 2.81 14.18
C GLN A 214 1.05 2.80 15.67
N GLY A 215 1.56 1.82 16.41
CA GLY A 215 1.19 1.63 17.81
C GLY A 215 1.81 2.67 18.74
N VAL A 216 3.08 3.06 18.53
CA VAL A 216 3.73 4.10 19.33
C VAL A 216 3.10 5.47 19.07
N LEU A 217 2.76 5.81 17.81
CA LEU A 217 1.97 7.02 17.53
C LEU A 217 0.61 6.96 18.24
N ALA A 218 -0.06 5.81 18.25
CA ALA A 218 -1.36 5.65 18.90
C ALA A 218 -1.32 5.74 20.44
N LEU A 219 -0.14 5.64 21.07
CA LEU A 219 -0.01 5.61 22.54
C LEU A 219 -0.56 6.88 23.20
N GLU A 220 -0.17 8.04 22.70
CA GLU A 220 -0.52 9.36 23.28
C GLU A 220 -1.32 10.24 22.31
N ASN A 221 -1.43 9.85 21.03
CA ASN A 221 -2.01 10.69 19.98
C ASN A 221 -3.36 10.12 19.52
N SER A 222 -4.44 10.83 19.85
CA SER A 222 -5.81 10.40 19.56
C SER A 222 -6.40 11.15 18.37
N TYR A 223 -6.48 10.48 17.22
CA TYR A 223 -7.04 11.01 15.97
C TYR A 223 -8.58 11.02 16.01
N ASN A 224 -9.19 10.10 16.75
CA ASN A 224 -10.62 10.06 16.99
C ASN A 224 -11.12 11.33 17.73
N LYS A 225 -10.34 11.90 18.66
CA LYS A 225 -10.68 13.14 19.39
C LYS A 225 -10.65 14.40 18.51
N VAL A 226 -10.06 14.30 17.33
CA VAL A 226 -10.06 15.35 16.30
C VAL A 226 -10.92 15.01 15.09
N GLY A 227 -11.66 13.90 15.12
CA GLY A 227 -12.64 13.51 14.10
C GLY A 227 -12.07 12.71 12.91
N LEU A 228 -10.78 12.33 12.98
CA LEU A 228 -10.07 11.60 11.93
C LEU A 228 -9.96 10.12 12.21
N ASP A 229 -9.93 9.33 11.14
CA ASP A 229 -9.81 7.87 11.21
C ASP A 229 -8.39 7.40 11.49
N HIS A 230 -8.24 6.41 12.38
CA HIS A 230 -6.96 5.78 12.72
C HIS A 230 -6.21 5.22 11.50
N VAL A 231 -6.88 5.01 10.36
CA VAL A 231 -6.22 4.51 9.14
C VAL A 231 -5.22 5.50 8.56
N VAL A 232 -5.16 6.76 9.04
CA VAL A 232 -3.99 7.63 8.82
C VAL A 232 -2.70 6.96 9.30
N LEU A 233 -2.73 6.27 10.44
CA LEU A 233 -1.57 5.56 10.99
C LEU A 233 -1.20 4.34 10.14
N VAL A 234 -2.20 3.61 9.61
CA VAL A 234 -1.97 2.52 8.65
C VAL A 234 -1.29 3.07 7.39
N LYS A 235 -1.76 4.20 6.85
CA LYS A 235 -1.18 4.85 5.68
C LYS A 235 0.28 5.24 5.93
N VAL A 236 0.58 5.86 7.07
CA VAL A 236 1.92 6.31 7.46
C VAL A 236 2.87 5.13 7.68
N ALA A 237 2.48 4.16 8.51
CA ALA A 237 3.30 2.99 8.81
C ALA A 237 3.56 2.14 7.57
N THR A 238 2.54 1.87 6.75
CA THR A 238 2.68 1.15 5.47
C THR A 238 3.62 1.91 4.54
N THR A 239 3.48 3.23 4.42
CA THR A 239 4.35 4.04 3.55
C THR A 239 5.81 3.91 3.96
N ALA A 240 6.09 3.98 5.26
CA ALA A 240 7.44 3.90 5.81
C ALA A 240 8.11 2.54 5.51
N VAL A 241 7.44 1.42 5.83
CA VAL A 241 8.00 0.07 5.62
C VAL A 241 8.06 -0.32 4.15
N VAL A 242 7.06 0.06 3.34
CA VAL A 242 7.04 -0.21 1.90
C VAL A 242 8.15 0.57 1.19
N SER A 243 8.50 1.77 1.66
CA SER A 243 9.62 2.53 1.12
C SER A 243 10.94 1.76 1.24
N LYS A 244 11.22 1.17 2.42
CA LYS A 244 12.39 0.32 2.62
C LYS A 244 12.35 -0.95 1.77
N LEU A 245 11.20 -1.63 1.70
CA LEU A 245 11.04 -2.82 0.85
C LEU A 245 11.33 -2.52 -0.63
N MET A 246 10.90 -1.35 -1.12
CA MET A 246 11.15 -0.88 -2.48
C MET A 246 12.59 -0.43 -2.74
N GLY A 247 13.46 -0.45 -1.72
CA GLY A 247 14.86 -0.05 -1.83
C GLY A 247 15.08 1.46 -1.87
N LEU A 248 14.10 2.26 -1.40
CA LEU A 248 14.28 3.71 -1.26
C LEU A 248 15.29 4.02 -0.16
N THR A 249 15.98 5.15 -0.31
CA THR A 249 16.89 5.67 0.73
C THR A 249 16.11 6.17 1.96
N GLU A 250 16.81 6.40 3.07
CA GLU A 250 16.24 7.03 4.27
C GLU A 250 15.59 8.39 3.94
N ARG A 251 16.26 9.19 3.10
CA ARG A 251 15.76 10.50 2.66
C ARG A 251 14.45 10.38 1.86
N GLN A 252 14.40 9.46 0.90
CA GLN A 252 13.19 9.17 0.13
C GLN A 252 12.08 8.55 0.99
N THR A 253 12.43 7.80 2.04
CA THR A 253 11.46 7.30 3.01
C THR A 253 10.84 8.45 3.79
N ALA A 254 11.63 9.43 4.23
CA ALA A 254 11.11 10.67 4.81
C ALA A 254 10.21 11.42 3.82
N ASP A 255 10.61 11.54 2.54
CA ASP A 255 9.75 12.15 1.50
C ASP A 255 8.39 11.45 1.40
N ALA A 256 8.38 10.12 1.31
CA ALA A 256 7.16 9.34 1.23
C ALA A 256 6.29 9.48 2.49
N ILE A 257 6.88 9.46 3.69
CA ILE A 257 6.14 9.67 4.94
C ILE A 257 5.49 11.07 4.95
N THR A 258 6.18 12.12 4.48
CA THR A 258 5.54 13.44 4.39
C THR A 258 4.40 13.48 3.38
N GLN A 259 4.51 12.75 2.27
CA GLN A 259 3.42 12.59 1.31
C GLN A 259 2.21 11.88 1.94
N ALA A 260 2.41 10.97 2.90
CA ALA A 260 1.31 10.33 3.63
C ALA A 260 0.62 11.28 4.62
N TRP A 261 1.36 12.19 5.25
CA TRP A 261 0.82 13.19 6.18
C TRP A 261 0.10 14.34 5.48
N VAL A 262 0.62 14.82 4.35
CA VAL A 262 -0.02 15.90 3.56
C VAL A 262 -1.26 15.40 2.81
N ASP A 263 -1.45 14.09 2.71
CA ASP A 263 -2.60 13.48 2.06
C ASP A 263 -3.91 13.79 2.79
N GLY A 264 -5.02 13.67 2.07
CA GLY A 264 -6.35 13.76 2.68
C GLY A 264 -6.56 12.63 3.69
N GLN A 265 -6.88 12.97 4.95
CA GLN A 265 -7.18 11.99 5.98
C GLN A 265 -8.69 11.78 6.10
N SER A 266 -9.13 10.52 6.06
CA SER A 266 -10.56 10.21 6.07
C SER A 266 -11.19 10.54 7.42
N LEU A 267 -12.42 11.03 7.39
CA LEU A 267 -13.30 11.12 8.55
C LEU A 267 -13.64 9.72 9.09
N ARG A 268 -14.15 9.64 10.34
CA ARG A 268 -14.65 8.39 10.95
C ARG A 268 -16.15 8.17 10.86
N THR A 269 -16.89 8.99 10.11
CA THR A 269 -18.37 8.99 10.11
C THR A 269 -18.96 7.58 9.91
N TYR A 270 -18.33 6.76 9.05
CA TYR A 270 -18.75 5.39 8.76
C TYR A 270 -18.55 4.38 9.90
N ARG A 271 -17.97 4.79 11.04
CA ARG A 271 -17.82 3.97 12.25
C ARG A 271 -18.81 4.30 13.35
N HIS A 272 -19.59 5.38 13.20
CA HIS A 272 -20.47 5.88 14.25
C HIS A 272 -21.93 5.92 13.79
N SER A 273 -22.84 5.64 14.72
CA SER A 273 -24.29 5.77 14.48
C SER A 273 -24.64 7.23 14.16
N PRO A 274 -25.60 7.51 13.25
CA PRO A 274 -26.43 6.54 12.50
C PRO A 274 -25.82 6.08 11.16
N ASN A 275 -24.56 6.45 10.86
CA ASN A 275 -23.94 6.25 9.55
C ASN A 275 -23.01 5.02 9.50
N THR A 276 -23.06 4.13 10.50
CA THR A 276 -22.19 2.96 10.54
C THR A 276 -22.42 2.07 9.31
N MET A 277 -21.35 1.81 8.56
CA MET A 277 -21.43 1.07 7.29
C MET A 277 -20.14 0.29 6.99
N SER A 278 -20.15 -0.51 5.91
CA SER A 278 -19.04 -1.40 5.51
C SER A 278 -17.71 -0.70 5.21
N ARG A 279 -17.65 0.63 5.03
CA ARG A 279 -16.37 1.35 4.88
C ARG A 279 -15.44 1.12 6.05
N LYS A 280 -15.97 0.88 7.26
CA LYS A 280 -15.17 0.50 8.43
C LYS A 280 -14.32 -0.76 8.22
N SER A 281 -14.74 -1.65 7.32
CA SER A 281 -14.12 -2.95 7.01
C SER A 281 -13.08 -2.89 5.90
N TRP A 282 -13.08 -1.86 5.05
CA TRP A 282 -12.13 -1.72 3.94
C TRP A 282 -11.30 -0.42 3.96
N ALA A 283 -11.58 0.52 4.86
CA ALA A 283 -10.83 1.78 4.98
C ALA A 283 -9.33 1.58 5.22
N ALA A 284 -8.94 0.52 5.93
CA ALA A 284 -7.53 0.20 6.15
C ALA A 284 -6.85 -0.38 4.90
N GLY A 285 -7.59 -1.16 4.08
CA GLY A 285 -7.13 -1.59 2.76
C GLY A 285 -6.94 -0.42 1.80
N ASP A 286 -7.86 0.55 1.81
CA ASP A 286 -7.72 1.82 1.06
C ASP A 286 -6.50 2.63 1.52
N ALA A 287 -6.23 2.70 2.83
CA ALA A 287 -5.01 3.31 3.35
C ALA A 287 -3.73 2.61 2.88
N CYS A 288 -3.72 1.26 2.81
CA CYS A 288 -2.60 0.50 2.24
C CYS A 288 -2.42 0.78 0.75
N GLN A 289 -3.50 0.80 -0.02
CA GLN A 289 -3.51 1.15 -1.45
C GLN A 289 -2.88 2.53 -1.65
N ARG A 290 -3.31 3.51 -0.85
CA ARG A 290 -2.80 4.87 -0.90
C ARG A 290 -1.32 4.91 -0.58
N ALA A 291 -0.87 4.25 0.50
CA ALA A 291 0.52 4.19 0.90
C ALA A 291 1.44 3.66 -0.21
N VAL A 292 1.11 2.50 -0.80
CA VAL A 292 1.90 1.94 -1.92
C VAL A 292 1.95 2.91 -3.10
N ASN A 293 0.82 3.55 -3.43
CA ASN A 293 0.76 4.53 -4.51
C ASN A 293 1.60 5.80 -4.25
N LEU A 294 1.75 6.22 -2.99
CA LEU A 294 2.61 7.35 -2.60
C LEU A 294 4.09 6.98 -2.73
N VAL A 295 4.47 5.80 -2.23
CA VAL A 295 5.86 5.28 -2.37
C VAL A 295 6.28 5.22 -3.84
N LEU A 296 5.41 4.73 -4.73
CA LEU A 296 5.70 4.65 -6.16
C LEU A 296 5.86 6.02 -6.85
N LYS A 297 5.27 7.09 -6.30
CA LYS A 297 5.51 8.47 -6.81
C LYS A 297 6.88 8.97 -6.36
N VAL A 298 7.20 8.81 -5.09
CA VAL A 298 8.52 9.19 -4.54
C VAL A 298 9.65 8.39 -5.19
N GLN A 299 9.43 7.12 -5.50
CA GLN A 299 10.37 6.31 -6.27
C GLN A 299 10.68 6.91 -7.65
N LYS A 300 9.73 7.63 -8.27
CA LYS A 300 9.93 8.32 -9.55
C LYS A 300 10.58 9.72 -9.39
N GLY A 301 10.92 10.13 -8.17
CA GLY A 301 11.58 11.39 -7.88
C GLY A 301 10.68 12.49 -7.32
N GLU A 302 9.44 12.18 -6.94
CA GLU A 302 8.58 13.17 -6.27
C GLU A 302 9.19 13.57 -4.91
N PRO A 303 9.39 14.88 -4.63
CA PRO A 303 9.98 15.33 -3.37
C PRO A 303 8.99 15.24 -2.19
N GLY A 304 9.51 15.34 -0.98
CA GLY A 304 8.71 15.47 0.24
C GLY A 304 8.33 16.91 0.58
N VAL A 305 7.61 17.05 1.70
CA VAL A 305 7.14 18.31 2.27
C VAL A 305 7.77 18.45 3.68
N PRO A 306 8.92 19.12 3.83
CA PRO A 306 9.74 19.01 5.04
C PRO A 306 9.01 19.34 6.35
N THR A 307 8.21 20.41 6.36
CA THR A 307 7.46 20.88 7.54
C THR A 307 5.98 20.51 7.47
N VAL A 308 5.65 19.31 6.96
CA VAL A 308 4.26 18.86 6.76
C VAL A 308 3.44 18.85 8.04
N LEU A 309 4.09 18.64 9.20
CA LEU A 309 3.42 18.65 10.50
C LEU A 309 3.38 20.07 11.08
N SER A 310 4.52 20.76 11.10
CA SER A 310 4.71 21.99 11.88
C SER A 310 4.51 23.32 11.14
N ALA A 311 4.28 23.31 9.82
CA ALA A 311 4.08 24.53 9.05
C ALA A 311 2.94 25.38 9.66
N PRO A 312 3.17 26.66 10.01
CA PRO A 312 2.11 27.50 10.56
C PRO A 312 0.93 27.61 9.59
N VAL A 313 -0.29 27.51 10.11
CA VAL A 313 -1.58 27.54 9.39
C VAL A 313 -1.84 26.33 8.50
N TRP A 314 -0.82 25.75 7.86
CA TRP A 314 -0.98 24.76 6.78
C TRP A 314 -0.50 23.35 7.16
N GLY A 315 0.22 23.22 8.26
CA GLY A 315 0.74 21.95 8.75
C GLY A 315 -0.34 21.09 9.39
N PHE A 316 -0.10 19.78 9.43
CA PHE A 316 -1.01 18.81 10.02
C PHE A 316 -1.42 19.17 11.45
N TYR A 317 -0.49 19.67 12.26
CA TYR A 317 -0.77 20.05 13.65
C TYR A 317 -1.84 21.14 13.73
N ASP A 318 -1.66 22.24 13.01
CA ASP A 318 -2.59 23.36 13.02
C ASP A 318 -3.93 22.99 12.38
N VAL A 319 -3.91 22.34 11.21
CA VAL A 319 -5.12 22.09 10.41
C VAL A 319 -5.95 20.93 10.96
N LEU A 320 -5.30 19.83 11.35
CA LEU A 320 -5.95 18.54 11.59
C LEU A 320 -5.77 18.00 13.01
N PHE A 321 -4.87 18.60 13.81
CA PHE A 321 -4.60 18.18 15.18
C PHE A 321 -4.86 19.26 16.24
N LYS A 322 -5.66 20.27 15.88
CA LYS A 322 -6.10 21.38 16.76
C LYS A 322 -4.92 22.15 17.38
N GLY A 323 -3.83 22.31 16.62
CA GLY A 323 -2.60 22.98 17.06
C GLY A 323 -1.74 22.17 18.05
N ASN A 324 -2.13 20.95 18.41
CA ASN A 324 -1.32 20.10 19.28
C ASN A 324 -0.20 19.43 18.47
N LYS A 325 0.93 19.15 19.13
CA LYS A 325 2.01 18.31 18.57
C LYS A 325 1.82 16.87 18.98
N PHE A 326 2.45 15.95 18.25
CA PHE A 326 2.50 14.57 18.71
C PHE A 326 3.32 14.44 19.99
N ALA A 327 2.85 13.58 20.89
CA ALA A 327 3.54 13.19 22.11
C ALA A 327 3.98 11.72 22.00
N PHE A 328 5.12 11.41 22.62
CA PHE A 328 5.73 10.09 22.60
C PHE A 328 6.18 9.74 24.01
N GLN A 329 5.68 8.63 24.55
CA GLN A 329 6.14 8.10 25.84
C GLN A 329 7.32 7.13 25.70
N ARG A 330 7.75 6.84 24.46
CA ARG A 330 8.85 5.93 24.16
C ARG A 330 9.39 6.13 22.74
N GLU A 331 10.62 5.66 22.52
CA GLU A 331 11.20 5.49 21.19
C GLU A 331 10.65 4.22 20.49
N TYR A 332 10.88 4.12 19.18
CA TYR A 332 10.50 2.96 18.37
C TYR A 332 11.49 1.81 18.56
N ASP A 333 11.00 0.62 18.90
CA ASP A 333 11.77 -0.63 18.92
C ASP A 333 10.95 -1.79 18.35
N SER A 334 10.33 -2.61 19.20
CA SER A 334 9.46 -3.73 18.81
C SER A 334 8.35 -4.03 19.83
N TYR A 335 8.10 -3.08 20.74
CA TYR A 335 7.17 -3.23 21.85
C TYR A 335 5.75 -3.56 21.42
N VAL A 336 5.26 -2.94 20.35
CA VAL A 336 3.87 -3.10 19.92
C VAL A 336 3.62 -4.52 19.44
N MET A 337 4.56 -5.11 18.68
CA MET A 337 4.43 -6.50 18.24
C MET A 337 4.48 -7.46 19.42
N GLU A 338 5.35 -7.22 20.39
CA GLU A 338 5.47 -8.07 21.59
C GLU A 338 4.20 -8.09 22.45
N ASN A 339 3.37 -7.04 22.38
CA ASN A 339 2.22 -6.83 23.26
C ASN A 339 0.89 -6.74 22.50
N VAL A 340 0.87 -7.14 21.22
CA VAL A 340 -0.34 -7.07 20.38
C VAL A 340 -1.44 -8.01 20.90
N LEU A 341 -2.70 -7.59 20.75
CA LEU A 341 -3.85 -8.38 21.19
C LEU A 341 -4.40 -9.21 20.03
N PHE A 342 -4.63 -10.51 20.26
CA PHE A 342 -5.30 -11.41 19.33
C PHE A 342 -6.77 -11.62 19.71
N LYS A 343 -7.66 -11.71 18.71
CA LYS A 343 -9.06 -12.10 18.92
C LYS A 343 -9.19 -13.60 18.69
N VAL A 344 -8.82 -14.40 19.68
CA VAL A 344 -8.81 -15.86 19.52
C VAL A 344 -10.22 -16.46 19.58
N SER A 345 -11.12 -15.89 20.38
CA SER A 345 -12.42 -16.51 20.67
C SER A 345 -13.55 -16.10 19.72
N TYR A 346 -13.74 -14.81 19.44
CA TYR A 346 -14.88 -14.31 18.66
C TYR A 346 -14.51 -13.08 17.82
N PRO A 347 -15.09 -12.93 16.61
CA PRO A 347 -14.96 -11.72 15.81
C PRO A 347 -15.77 -10.57 16.42
N GLY A 348 -15.17 -9.37 16.51
CA GLY A 348 -15.84 -8.20 17.07
C GLY A 348 -14.89 -7.15 17.65
N MET A 349 -15.45 -5.99 18.02
CA MET A 349 -14.71 -4.95 18.74
C MET A 349 -14.27 -5.48 20.10
N PHE A 350 -13.02 -5.23 20.51
CA PHE A 350 -12.46 -5.78 21.76
C PHE A 350 -13.25 -5.40 23.02
N SER A 351 -13.90 -4.23 23.05
CA SER A 351 -14.78 -3.86 24.16
C SER A 351 -15.98 -4.82 24.34
N ASN A 352 -16.33 -5.58 23.30
CA ASN A 352 -17.40 -6.59 23.32
C ASN A 352 -16.87 -8.02 23.52
N SER A 353 -15.56 -8.23 23.65
CA SER A 353 -14.94 -9.54 23.92
C SER A 353 -15.28 -10.12 25.29
N ALA A 354 -16.15 -9.45 26.07
CA ALA A 354 -16.88 -10.00 27.20
C ALA A 354 -17.79 -11.20 26.83
N SER A 355 -17.84 -11.63 25.56
CA SER A 355 -18.53 -12.85 25.13
C SER A 355 -18.06 -14.11 25.88
N SER A 356 -16.82 -14.14 26.41
CA SER A 356 -16.35 -15.24 27.27
C SER A 356 -17.14 -15.36 28.58
N PHE A 357 -17.65 -14.24 29.13
CA PHE A 357 -18.54 -14.26 30.30
C PHE A 357 -19.94 -14.78 29.98
N LEU A 358 -20.42 -14.58 28.74
CA LEU A 358 -21.75 -15.05 28.33
C LEU A 358 -21.80 -16.58 28.12
N LEU A 359 -20.68 -17.23 27.74
CA LEU A 359 -20.65 -18.69 27.65
C LEU A 359 -20.64 -19.38 29.01
N ASN A 360 -19.98 -18.80 30.01
CA ASN A 360 -20.01 -19.37 31.37
C ASN A 360 -21.37 -19.21 32.05
N ALA A 361 -22.24 -18.34 31.56
CA ALA A 361 -23.62 -18.21 32.03
C ALA A 361 -24.60 -19.18 31.32
N HIS A 362 -24.11 -19.96 30.35
CA HIS A 362 -24.91 -20.90 29.56
C HIS A 362 -24.67 -22.38 29.89
N PHE A 363 -23.98 -22.69 30.99
CA PHE A 363 -23.83 -24.04 31.53
C PHE A 363 -24.31 -24.16 32.97
#